data_AF-Q9CIX3-F1
#
_entry.id   AF-Q9CIX3-F1
#
_cell.length_a   1.000
_cell.length_b   1.000
_cell.length_c   1.000
_cell.angle_alpha   90.00
_cell.angle_beta   90.00
_cell.angle_gamma   90.00
#
_symmetry.space_group_name_H-M   'P 1'
#
loop_
_entity.id
_entity.type
_entity.pdbx_description
1 polymer ?
#
loop_
_entity_poly.entity_id
_entity_poly.type
_entity_poly.pdbx_seq_one_letter_code
_entity_poly.pdbx_strand_id
1 'polypeptide(L)'
;MSSPKIDYKKSDKNYYLPKGISLIELPALNYLMIDGKGAPTSPAFQEAIQYLYATAYMISMSYRNPDFIIENFQPFVVPPLEGLWTSKNEPRAGKLDKNDFIWRLMIRMPDFVDSEIVEKAKKLVESKKGFDLSKVKFEAIQDGLCLQTIHLGSFDDEGESFEKLFEYAKEHDLKAVHKEFHHREIYISDFRKTATEKLKTTLRIFVERGQEK
;
A
#
# COMPACT_ATOMS: atom_id res chain seq x y z
N MET A 1 28.67 11.71 11.23
CA MET A 1 27.31 11.63 11.80
C MET A 1 26.42 11.01 10.74
N SER A 2 25.78 9.87 10.99
CA SER A 2 24.86 9.27 10.01
C SER A 2 23.71 10.24 9.78
N SER A 3 23.45 10.64 8.54
CA SER A 3 22.25 11.40 8.19
C SER A 3 21.02 10.65 8.75
N PRO A 4 20.04 11.37 9.31
CA PRO A 4 18.85 10.75 9.87
C PRO A 4 18.12 9.95 8.78
N LYS A 5 17.80 8.69 9.11
CA LYS A 5 17.11 7.78 8.20
C LYS A 5 15.61 8.13 8.18
N ILE A 6 15.04 8.38 7.01
CA ILE A 6 13.59 8.58 6.84
C ILE A 6 12.88 7.29 7.26
N ASP A 7 11.89 7.42 8.15
CA ASP A 7 11.03 6.31 8.59
C ASP A 7 9.58 6.80 8.60
N TYR A 8 8.86 6.55 7.50
CA TYR A 8 7.50 7.05 7.31
C TYR A 8 6.52 6.54 8.36
N LYS A 9 6.75 5.34 8.94
CA LYS A 9 5.93 4.86 10.06
C LYS A 9 6.08 5.73 11.31
N LYS A 10 7.21 6.45 11.45
CA LYS A 10 7.48 7.35 12.57
C LYS A 10 7.13 8.79 12.27
N SER A 11 7.41 9.29 11.06
CA SER A 11 7.08 10.66 10.68
C SER A 11 5.59 10.84 10.43
N ASP A 12 4.94 9.86 9.80
CA ASP A 12 3.56 9.97 9.31
C ASP A 12 2.66 8.99 10.09
N LYS A 13 2.77 9.00 11.43
CA LYS A 13 2.11 8.01 12.30
C LYS A 13 0.62 7.86 12.02
N ASN A 14 -0.10 8.96 11.79
CA ASN A 14 -1.53 8.91 11.51
C ASN A 14 -1.85 8.21 10.19
N TYR A 15 -0.94 8.26 9.19
CA TYR A 15 -1.11 7.53 7.94
C TYR A 15 -1.05 6.01 8.15
N TYR A 16 -0.10 5.54 8.97
CA TYR A 16 0.19 4.11 9.13
C TYR A 16 -0.53 3.46 10.30
N LEU A 17 -0.77 4.19 11.38
CA LEU A 17 -1.25 3.69 12.67
C LEU A 17 -2.30 4.64 13.24
N PRO A 18 -3.51 4.71 12.64
CA PRO A 18 -4.59 5.52 13.17
C PRO A 18 -4.98 5.05 14.59
N LYS A 19 -5.40 6.01 15.40
CA LYS A 19 -5.95 5.73 16.74
C LYS A 19 -7.46 5.64 16.64
N GLY A 20 -8.00 4.43 16.63
CA GLY A 20 -9.42 4.21 16.37
C GLY A 20 -9.81 4.59 14.95
N ILE A 21 -11.09 4.90 14.74
CA ILE A 21 -11.58 5.43 13.46
C ILE A 21 -11.15 6.90 13.35
N SER A 22 -10.55 7.25 12.22
CA SER A 22 -10.09 8.62 11.97
C SER A 22 -10.36 9.05 10.53
N LEU A 23 -10.78 10.31 10.38
CA LEU A 23 -10.85 11.02 9.11
C LEU A 23 -9.47 11.61 8.78
N ILE A 24 -9.00 11.37 7.56
CA ILE A 24 -7.70 11.87 7.08
C ILE A 24 -7.83 12.37 5.64
N GLU A 25 -7.14 13.45 5.32
CA GLU A 25 -6.99 13.95 3.95
C GLU A 25 -5.55 13.74 3.51
N LEU A 26 -5.37 13.04 2.39
CA LEU A 26 -4.09 12.55 1.93
C LEU A 26 -3.67 13.22 0.62
N PRO A 27 -2.45 13.79 0.55
CA PRO A 27 -1.92 14.36 -0.68
C PRO A 27 -1.57 13.25 -1.68
N ALA A 28 -1.17 13.66 -2.88
CA ALA A 28 -0.51 12.75 -3.81
C ALA A 28 0.83 12.29 -3.20
N LEU A 29 1.08 10.98 -3.23
CA LEU A 29 2.33 10.37 -2.79
C LEU A 29 2.86 9.44 -3.88
N ASN A 30 4.19 9.29 -3.97
CA ASN A 30 4.84 8.47 -4.99
C ASN A 30 4.91 7.00 -4.57
N TYR A 31 4.63 6.09 -5.49
CA TYR A 31 4.64 4.65 -5.25
C TYR A 31 5.32 3.87 -6.37
N LEU A 32 6.07 2.83 -5.99
CA LEU A 32 6.26 1.67 -6.87
C LEU A 32 4.98 0.85 -6.83
N MET A 33 4.46 0.43 -7.98
CA MET A 33 3.20 -0.31 -8.02
C MET A 33 3.13 -1.36 -9.12
N ILE A 34 2.32 -2.40 -8.88
CA ILE A 34 2.00 -3.46 -9.84
C ILE A 34 0.50 -3.74 -9.76
N ASP A 35 -0.15 -3.75 -10.93
CA ASP A 35 -1.55 -4.16 -11.09
C ASP A 35 -1.65 -5.67 -11.28
N GLY A 36 -2.71 -6.26 -10.76
CA GLY A 36 -2.99 -7.68 -10.95
C GLY A 36 -4.43 -8.05 -10.60
N LYS A 37 -4.69 -9.35 -10.69
CA LYS A 37 -6.00 -9.94 -10.42
C LYS A 37 -5.84 -11.35 -9.85
N GLY A 38 -6.89 -11.83 -9.21
CA GLY A 38 -6.95 -13.14 -8.58
C GLY A 38 -6.51 -13.13 -7.11
N ALA A 39 -6.59 -14.32 -6.50
CA ALA A 39 -6.44 -14.47 -5.06
C ALA A 39 -5.03 -14.07 -4.56
N PRO A 40 -4.90 -13.62 -3.29
CA PRO A 40 -3.60 -13.34 -2.67
C PRO A 40 -2.67 -14.56 -2.57
N THR A 41 -3.23 -15.77 -2.67
CA THR A 41 -2.51 -17.04 -2.71
C THR A 41 -1.93 -17.38 -4.09
N SER A 42 -2.27 -16.60 -5.12
CA SER A 42 -1.81 -16.85 -6.49
C SER A 42 -0.31 -16.54 -6.65
N PRO A 43 0.39 -17.25 -7.56
CA PRO A 43 1.79 -16.92 -7.88
C PRO A 43 1.98 -15.47 -8.31
N ALA A 44 1.06 -14.93 -9.11
CA ALA A 44 1.12 -13.55 -9.60
C ALA A 44 1.14 -12.51 -8.47
N PHE A 45 0.39 -12.74 -7.39
CA PHE A 45 0.40 -11.87 -6.22
C PHE A 45 1.74 -11.91 -5.48
N GLN A 46 2.30 -13.11 -5.28
CA GLN A 46 3.58 -13.29 -4.61
C GLN A 46 4.75 -12.73 -5.43
N GLU A 47 4.73 -12.91 -6.76
CA GLU A 47 5.70 -12.32 -7.69
C GLU A 47 5.64 -10.80 -7.64
N ALA A 48 4.43 -10.21 -7.65
CA ALA A 48 4.29 -8.76 -7.56
C ALA A 48 4.94 -8.20 -6.28
N ILE A 49 4.70 -8.84 -5.12
CA ILE A 49 5.36 -8.48 -3.86
C ILE A 49 6.89 -8.59 -3.99
N GLN A 50 7.38 -9.69 -4.57
CA GLN A 50 8.81 -9.91 -4.74
C GLN A 50 9.46 -8.82 -5.61
N TYR A 51 8.82 -8.43 -6.70
CA TYR A 51 9.30 -7.43 -7.66
C TYR A 51 9.32 -6.03 -7.05
N LEU A 52 8.25 -5.65 -6.35
CA LEU A 52 8.16 -4.38 -5.63
C LEU A 52 9.26 -4.27 -4.58
N TYR A 53 9.42 -5.28 -3.72
CA TYR A 53 10.47 -5.26 -2.70
C TYR A 53 11.87 -5.31 -3.30
N ALA A 54 12.11 -6.11 -4.35
CA ALA A 54 13.42 -6.14 -5.00
C ALA A 54 13.83 -4.77 -5.52
N THR A 55 12.89 -4.04 -6.14
CA THR A 55 13.11 -2.68 -6.65
C THR A 55 13.29 -1.67 -5.51
N ALA A 56 12.40 -1.65 -4.52
CA ALA A 56 12.49 -0.77 -3.36
C ALA A 56 13.79 -0.98 -2.55
N TYR A 57 14.24 -2.22 -2.40
CA TYR A 57 15.50 -2.52 -1.73
C TYR A 57 16.72 -2.13 -2.55
N MET A 58 16.68 -2.26 -3.89
CA MET A 58 17.76 -1.76 -4.74
C MET A 58 17.97 -0.26 -4.56
N ILE A 59 16.87 0.51 -4.49
CA ILE A 59 16.91 1.97 -4.25
C ILE A 59 17.37 2.28 -2.83
N SER A 60 16.76 1.67 -1.81
CA SER A 60 17.09 1.98 -0.41
C SER A 60 18.50 1.54 0.01
N MET A 61 19.12 0.61 -0.72
CA MET A 61 20.49 0.15 -0.49
C MET A 61 21.50 0.71 -1.51
N SER A 62 21.12 1.72 -2.31
CA SER A 62 22.00 2.39 -3.29
C SER A 62 23.32 2.86 -2.68
N TYR A 63 23.29 3.36 -1.45
CA TYR A 63 24.49 3.78 -0.69
C TYR A 63 25.51 2.66 -0.44
N ARG A 64 25.14 1.39 -0.67
CA ARG A 64 26.04 0.22 -0.59
C ARG A 64 26.41 -0.34 -1.97
N ASN A 65 25.95 0.29 -3.05
CA ASN A 65 26.12 -0.19 -4.41
C ASN A 65 26.93 0.85 -5.22
N PRO A 66 28.22 0.60 -5.51
CA PRO A 66 29.06 1.56 -6.23
C PRO A 66 28.55 1.87 -7.64
N ASP A 67 27.81 0.93 -8.27
CA ASP A 67 27.26 1.10 -9.62
C ASP A 67 25.93 1.89 -9.64
N PHE A 68 25.38 2.21 -8.47
CA PHE A 68 24.09 2.87 -8.32
C PHE A 68 24.14 4.02 -7.32
N ILE A 69 24.72 5.12 -7.76
CA ILE A 69 24.71 6.38 -7.03
C ILE A 69 23.43 7.15 -7.36
N ILE A 70 22.74 7.62 -6.32
CA ILE A 70 21.56 8.49 -6.41
C ILE A 70 21.97 9.85 -5.86
N GLU A 71 21.77 10.91 -6.65
CA GLU A 71 22.01 12.28 -6.20
C GLU A 71 21.03 12.67 -5.09
N ASN A 72 21.49 13.44 -4.10
CA ASN A 72 20.69 13.85 -2.94
C ASN A 72 20.05 12.70 -2.15
N PHE A 73 20.63 11.49 -2.24
CA PHE A 73 20.11 10.32 -1.55
C PHE A 73 19.99 10.52 -0.04
N GLN A 74 18.80 10.22 0.49
CA GLN A 74 18.57 10.13 1.92
C GLN A 74 18.28 8.68 2.30
N PRO A 75 19.03 8.08 3.25
CA PRO A 75 18.71 6.75 3.74
C PRO A 75 17.26 6.68 4.24
N PHE A 76 16.52 5.64 3.85
CA PHE A 76 15.14 5.46 4.28
C PHE A 76 14.82 4.00 4.64
N VAL A 77 13.81 3.80 5.48
CA VAL A 77 13.23 2.49 5.77
C VAL A 77 12.18 2.23 4.69
N VAL A 78 12.29 1.11 3.97
CA VAL A 78 11.25 0.70 3.02
C VAL A 78 9.90 0.61 3.76
N PRO A 79 8.88 1.36 3.33
CA PRO A 79 7.58 1.37 3.99
C PRO A 79 6.86 0.02 3.92
N PRO A 80 5.81 -0.17 4.73
CA PRO A 80 4.87 -1.29 4.58
C PRO A 80 4.39 -1.45 3.14
N LEU A 81 4.10 -2.70 2.76
CA LEU A 81 3.33 -2.99 1.56
C LEU A 81 1.92 -2.42 1.74
N GLU A 82 1.37 -1.86 0.67
CA GLU A 82 -0.02 -1.42 0.61
C GLU A 82 -0.71 -2.11 -0.56
N GLY A 83 -2.02 -2.31 -0.44
CA GLY A 83 -2.87 -2.87 -1.49
C GLY A 83 -4.09 -1.99 -1.70
N LEU A 84 -4.38 -1.63 -2.95
CA LEU A 84 -5.70 -1.16 -3.36
C LEU A 84 -6.49 -2.35 -3.89
N TRP A 85 -7.76 -2.43 -3.53
CA TRP A 85 -8.59 -3.60 -3.78
C TRP A 85 -9.94 -3.23 -4.38
N THR A 86 -10.36 -4.01 -5.36
CA THR A 86 -11.73 -4.06 -5.88
C THR A 86 -12.02 -5.49 -6.33
N SER A 87 -13.25 -5.77 -6.74
CA SER A 87 -13.68 -7.07 -7.25
C SER A 87 -14.42 -6.90 -8.56
N LYS A 88 -14.19 -7.82 -9.49
CA LYS A 88 -14.90 -7.85 -10.77
C LYS A 88 -16.40 -8.09 -10.58
N ASN A 89 -16.75 -8.93 -9.60
CA ASN A 89 -18.13 -9.30 -9.30
C ASN A 89 -18.50 -8.89 -7.88
N GLU A 90 -19.77 -8.59 -7.68
CA GLU A 90 -20.34 -8.40 -6.35
C GLU A 90 -20.29 -9.69 -5.52
N PRO A 91 -20.28 -9.59 -4.18
CA PRO A 91 -20.31 -10.75 -3.30
C PRO A 91 -21.50 -11.66 -3.63
N ARG A 92 -21.26 -12.98 -3.73
CA ARG A 92 -22.32 -13.99 -3.88
C ARG A 92 -22.62 -14.59 -2.52
N ALA A 93 -23.89 -14.53 -2.11
CA ALA A 93 -24.32 -14.96 -0.77
C ALA A 93 -23.49 -14.34 0.37
N GLY A 94 -23.14 -13.05 0.24
CA GLY A 94 -22.36 -12.31 1.24
C GLY A 94 -20.87 -12.63 1.26
N LYS A 95 -20.35 -13.46 0.34
CA LYS A 95 -18.91 -13.77 0.24
C LYS A 95 -18.36 -13.37 -1.12
N LEU A 96 -17.20 -12.72 -1.11
CA LEU A 96 -16.43 -12.43 -2.32
C LEU A 96 -15.63 -13.67 -2.73
N ASP A 97 -15.65 -13.98 -4.03
CA ASP A 97 -14.70 -14.93 -4.59
C ASP A 97 -13.33 -14.25 -4.69
N LYS A 98 -12.34 -14.75 -3.95
CA LYS A 98 -10.98 -14.19 -3.96
C LYS A 98 -10.35 -14.23 -5.37
N ASN A 99 -10.84 -15.08 -6.27
CA ASN A 99 -10.38 -15.11 -7.66
C ASN A 99 -10.89 -13.92 -8.51
N ASP A 100 -11.95 -13.25 -8.06
CA ASP A 100 -12.49 -12.07 -8.74
C ASP A 100 -11.80 -10.77 -8.30
N PHE A 101 -10.88 -10.85 -7.33
CA PHE A 101 -10.12 -9.69 -6.86
C PHE A 101 -9.33 -9.05 -7.98
N ILE A 102 -9.36 -7.73 -8.01
CA ILE A 102 -8.51 -6.86 -8.81
C ILE A 102 -7.76 -6.01 -7.80
N TRP A 103 -6.44 -5.98 -7.92
CA TRP A 103 -5.60 -5.34 -6.93
C TRP A 103 -4.48 -4.53 -7.57
N ARG A 104 -4.05 -3.48 -6.87
CA ARG A 104 -2.80 -2.77 -7.11
C ARG A 104 -1.97 -2.85 -5.85
N LEU A 105 -0.86 -3.58 -5.91
CA LEU A 105 0.10 -3.63 -4.82
C LEU A 105 1.11 -2.51 -4.97
N MET A 106 1.49 -1.88 -3.87
CA MET A 106 2.34 -0.71 -3.91
C MET A 106 3.23 -0.53 -2.68
N ILE A 107 4.35 0.17 -2.87
CA ILE A 107 5.27 0.58 -1.80
C ILE A 107 5.58 2.06 -2.00
N ARG A 108 5.27 2.88 -0.98
CA ARG A 108 5.56 4.33 -1.01
C ARG A 108 7.05 4.59 -1.13
N MET A 109 7.44 5.52 -2.00
CA MET A 109 8.81 5.99 -2.17
C MET A 109 9.00 7.44 -1.69
N PRO A 110 10.21 7.81 -1.24
CA PRO A 110 10.52 9.20 -0.93
C PRO A 110 10.45 10.14 -2.13
N ASP A 111 10.26 11.43 -1.85
CA ASP A 111 10.09 12.47 -2.88
C ASP A 111 11.32 12.67 -3.76
N PHE A 112 12.52 12.32 -3.27
CA PHE A 112 13.75 12.36 -4.06
C PHE A 112 13.85 11.23 -5.11
N VAL A 113 12.99 10.22 -5.01
CA VAL A 113 12.94 9.11 -5.99
C VAL A 113 12.12 9.57 -7.19
N ASP A 114 12.74 9.54 -8.36
CA ASP A 114 12.11 9.83 -9.64
C ASP A 114 12.08 8.59 -10.55
N SER A 115 11.48 8.74 -11.73
CA SER A 115 11.36 7.67 -12.73
C SER A 115 12.72 7.18 -13.24
N GLU A 116 13.75 8.03 -13.33
CA GLU A 116 15.07 7.62 -13.81
C GLU A 116 15.78 6.72 -12.80
N ILE A 117 15.68 7.06 -11.52
CA ILE A 117 16.17 6.26 -10.40
C ILE A 117 15.47 4.89 -10.41
N VAL A 118 14.15 4.86 -10.59
CA VAL A 118 13.39 3.61 -10.62
C VAL A 118 13.78 2.74 -11.82
N GLU A 119 13.89 3.32 -13.02
CA GLU A 119 14.27 2.56 -14.21
C GLU A 119 15.70 2.01 -14.11
N LYS A 120 16.64 2.77 -13.53
CA LYS A 120 17.99 2.26 -13.25
C LYS A 120 17.97 1.13 -12.21
N ALA A 121 17.17 1.26 -11.15
CA ALA A 121 17.01 0.22 -10.15
C ALA A 121 16.44 -1.07 -10.75
N LYS A 122 15.41 -0.96 -11.61
CA LYS A 122 14.82 -2.08 -12.33
C LYS A 122 15.87 -2.83 -13.14
N LYS A 123 16.60 -2.15 -14.03
CA LYS A 123 17.65 -2.76 -14.85
C LYS A 123 18.71 -3.51 -14.04
N LEU A 124 19.12 -2.95 -12.90
CA LEU A 124 20.09 -3.60 -12.01
C LEU A 124 19.51 -4.85 -11.35
N VAL A 125 18.23 -4.84 -10.96
CA VAL A 125 17.56 -6.01 -10.40
C VAL A 125 17.37 -7.09 -11.47
N GLU A 126 16.93 -6.72 -12.67
CA GLU A 126 16.76 -7.63 -13.80
C GLU A 126 18.08 -8.33 -14.14
N SER A 127 19.18 -7.57 -14.24
CA SER A 127 20.51 -8.11 -14.48
C SER A 127 20.99 -9.06 -13.37
N LYS A 128 20.72 -8.75 -12.09
CA LYS A 128 21.20 -9.54 -10.95
C LYS A 128 20.34 -10.75 -10.62
N LYS A 129 19.03 -10.70 -10.91
CA LYS A 129 18.06 -11.71 -10.46
C LYS A 129 17.34 -12.43 -11.60
N GLY A 130 17.47 -11.95 -12.84
CA GLY A 130 16.74 -12.50 -13.99
C GLY A 130 15.23 -12.27 -13.91
N PHE A 131 14.78 -11.28 -13.16
CA PHE A 131 13.36 -10.91 -13.10
C PHE A 131 12.96 -10.15 -14.36
N ASP A 132 11.67 -10.18 -14.69
CA ASP A 132 11.03 -9.25 -15.63
C ASP A 132 10.26 -8.21 -14.80
N LEU A 133 10.80 -6.98 -14.75
CA LEU A 133 10.19 -5.89 -13.98
C LEU A 133 9.39 -4.93 -14.86
N SER A 134 9.05 -5.32 -16.09
CA SER A 134 8.22 -4.51 -17.00
C SER A 134 6.87 -4.10 -16.40
N LYS A 135 6.33 -4.90 -15.49
CA LYS A 135 5.08 -4.62 -14.76
C LYS A 135 5.22 -3.62 -13.62
N VAL A 136 6.44 -3.33 -13.15
CA VAL A 136 6.68 -2.34 -12.09
C VAL A 136 6.55 -0.94 -12.68
N LYS A 137 5.55 -0.21 -12.20
CA LYS A 137 5.30 1.20 -12.52
C LYS A 137 5.74 2.10 -11.36
N PHE A 138 5.95 3.38 -11.67
CA PHE A 138 6.23 4.42 -10.68
C PHE A 138 5.35 5.64 -10.95
N GLU A 139 4.38 5.88 -10.07
CA GLU A 139 3.37 6.93 -10.26
C GLU A 139 2.94 7.54 -8.91
N ALA A 140 2.36 8.73 -8.98
CA ALA A 140 1.76 9.40 -7.82
C ALA A 140 0.29 9.02 -7.67
N ILE A 141 -0.12 8.63 -6.46
CA ILE A 141 -1.52 8.29 -6.14
C ILE A 141 -2.03 9.27 -5.09
N GLN A 142 -3.20 9.86 -5.36
CA GLN A 142 -3.91 10.73 -4.42
C GLN A 142 -5.19 10.06 -3.90
N ASP A 143 -5.16 9.66 -2.64
CA ASP A 143 -6.31 9.09 -1.94
C ASP A 143 -7.36 10.16 -1.60
N GLY A 144 -6.95 11.41 -1.35
CA GLY A 144 -7.87 12.47 -0.92
C GLY A 144 -8.46 12.19 0.47
N LEU A 145 -9.74 12.48 0.65
CA LEU A 145 -10.44 12.30 1.93
C LEU A 145 -10.80 10.82 2.17
N CYS A 146 -10.43 10.31 3.34
CA CYS A 146 -10.58 8.90 3.70
C CYS A 146 -10.96 8.72 5.15
N LEU A 147 -11.71 7.65 5.44
CA LEU A 147 -11.82 7.09 6.79
C LEU A 147 -10.91 5.88 6.91
N GLN A 148 -10.26 5.74 8.06
CA GLN A 148 -9.37 4.61 8.31
C GLN A 148 -9.42 4.16 9.77
N THR A 149 -9.11 2.88 9.96
CA THR A 149 -8.97 2.25 11.28
C THR A 149 -7.89 1.18 11.23
N ILE A 150 -7.48 0.69 12.40
CA ILE A 150 -6.56 -0.44 12.50
C ILE A 150 -7.34 -1.71 12.81
N HIS A 151 -7.17 -2.71 11.95
CA HIS A 151 -7.61 -4.07 12.16
C HIS A 151 -6.51 -4.88 12.85
N LEU A 152 -6.90 -5.67 13.85
CA LEU A 152 -6.03 -6.60 14.58
C LEU A 152 -6.60 -8.02 14.39
N GLY A 153 -5.84 -8.91 13.76
CA GLY A 153 -6.30 -10.28 13.53
C GLY A 153 -6.26 -10.71 12.06
N SER A 154 -7.09 -11.71 11.74
CA SER A 154 -7.13 -12.34 10.42
C SER A 154 -7.71 -11.43 9.36
N PHE A 155 -7.16 -11.48 8.15
CA PHE A 155 -7.74 -10.79 6.97
C PHE A 155 -9.19 -11.23 6.70
N ASP A 156 -9.58 -12.46 7.08
CA ASP A 156 -10.94 -12.95 6.88
C ASP A 156 -11.96 -12.29 7.83
N ASP A 157 -11.50 -11.62 8.90
CA ASP A 157 -12.34 -10.95 9.91
C ASP A 157 -12.41 -9.42 9.68
N GLU A 158 -11.81 -8.91 8.61
CA GLU A 158 -11.77 -7.47 8.31
C GLU A 158 -13.16 -6.87 8.07
N GLY A 159 -14.15 -7.69 7.70
CA GLY A 159 -15.54 -7.28 7.50
C GLY A 159 -16.11 -6.50 8.68
N GLU A 160 -15.86 -6.95 9.92
CA GLU A 160 -16.31 -6.24 11.13
C GLU A 160 -15.69 -4.84 11.27
N SER A 161 -14.48 -4.66 10.76
CA SER A 161 -13.78 -3.36 10.82
C SER A 161 -14.28 -2.42 9.72
N PHE A 162 -14.62 -2.95 8.54
CA PHE A 162 -15.27 -2.19 7.48
C PHE A 162 -16.69 -1.77 7.87
N GLU A 163 -17.48 -2.64 8.51
CA GLU A 163 -18.82 -2.30 9.02
C GLU A 163 -18.76 -1.09 9.95
N LYS A 164 -17.83 -1.09 10.93
CA LYS A 164 -17.61 0.05 11.82
C LYS A 164 -17.21 1.33 11.08
N LEU A 165 -16.41 1.23 10.02
CA LEU A 165 -16.06 2.39 9.19
C LEU A 165 -17.28 2.96 8.45
N PHE A 166 -18.14 2.09 7.91
CA PHE A 166 -19.36 2.51 7.21
C PHE A 166 -20.41 3.10 8.15
N GLU A 167 -20.57 2.53 9.35
CA GLU A 167 -21.41 3.09 10.41
C GLU A 167 -20.92 4.48 10.82
N TYR A 168 -19.63 4.61 11.11
CA TYR A 168 -19.02 5.90 11.44
C TYR A 168 -19.21 6.93 10.33
N ALA A 169 -19.05 6.52 9.07
CA ALA A 169 -19.29 7.42 7.93
C ALA A 169 -20.71 7.99 7.96
N LYS A 170 -21.70 7.11 8.17
CA LYS A 170 -23.12 7.49 8.23
C LYS A 170 -23.43 8.42 9.41
N GLU A 171 -22.84 8.18 10.58
CA GLU A 171 -23.03 9.00 11.79
C GLU A 171 -22.40 10.40 11.67
N HIS A 172 -21.41 10.56 10.81
CA HIS A 172 -20.63 11.78 10.64
C HIS A 172 -20.89 12.52 9.32
N ASP A 173 -22.03 12.25 8.66
CA ASP A 173 -22.41 12.87 7.38
C ASP A 173 -21.33 12.71 6.29
N LEU A 174 -20.62 11.58 6.31
CA LEU A 174 -19.65 11.19 5.30
C LEU A 174 -20.27 10.13 4.39
N LYS A 175 -20.04 10.27 3.08
CA LYS A 175 -20.48 9.29 2.09
C LYS A 175 -19.29 8.44 1.67
N ALA A 176 -19.34 7.13 1.92
CA ALA A 176 -18.38 6.19 1.34
C ALA A 176 -18.52 6.17 -0.18
N VAL A 177 -17.38 6.22 -0.89
CA VAL A 177 -17.32 6.22 -2.35
C VAL A 177 -16.34 5.18 -2.85
N HIS A 178 -16.62 4.65 -4.03
CA HIS A 178 -15.68 3.80 -4.75
C HIS A 178 -15.00 4.64 -5.84
N LYS A 179 -13.69 4.47 -5.99
CA LYS A 179 -12.90 5.03 -7.09
C LYS A 179 -12.65 3.92 -8.11
N GLU A 180 -11.48 3.92 -8.76
CA GLU A 180 -10.97 2.72 -9.46
C GLU A 180 -10.92 1.51 -8.54
N PHE A 181 -10.63 1.74 -7.25
CA PHE A 181 -10.63 0.75 -6.19
C PHE A 181 -11.64 1.09 -5.09
N HIS A 182 -12.09 0.09 -4.36
CA HIS A 182 -13.08 0.23 -3.28
C HIS A 182 -12.40 0.65 -1.97
N HIS A 183 -11.25 0.07 -1.66
CA HIS A 183 -10.56 0.31 -0.41
C HIS A 183 -9.04 0.16 -0.54
N ARG A 184 -8.33 0.59 0.51
CA ARG A 184 -6.90 0.41 0.69
C ARG A 184 -6.60 -0.35 1.98
N GLU A 185 -5.63 -1.24 1.91
CA GLU A 185 -5.02 -1.94 3.05
C GLU A 185 -3.54 -1.56 3.16
N ILE A 186 -3.05 -1.36 4.38
CA ILE A 186 -1.63 -1.12 4.68
C ILE A 186 -1.16 -2.21 5.65
N TYR A 187 -0.28 -3.09 5.19
CA TYR A 187 0.18 -4.27 5.93
C TYR A 187 1.32 -3.90 6.89
N ILE A 188 0.96 -3.40 8.08
CA ILE A 188 1.93 -2.93 9.08
C ILE A 188 2.81 -4.08 9.60
N SER A 189 2.21 -5.24 9.79
CA SER A 189 2.89 -6.48 10.15
C SER A 189 3.33 -7.24 8.89
N ASP A 190 4.51 -7.87 8.90
CA ASP A 190 4.89 -8.83 7.85
C ASP A 190 4.06 -10.09 8.04
N PHE A 191 3.03 -10.26 7.20
CA PHE A 191 2.05 -11.34 7.29
C PHE A 191 2.64 -12.73 7.05
N ARG A 192 3.88 -12.82 6.55
CA ARG A 192 4.59 -14.09 6.38
C ARG A 192 5.31 -14.55 7.65
N LYS A 193 5.48 -13.65 8.62
CA LYS A 193 6.29 -13.88 9.82
C LYS A 193 5.52 -13.67 11.12
N THR A 194 4.36 -13.03 11.04
CA THR A 194 3.58 -12.63 12.21
C THR A 194 2.42 -13.59 12.37
N ALA A 195 2.21 -14.08 13.59
CA ALA A 195 1.05 -14.91 13.91
C ALA A 195 -0.26 -14.14 13.66
N THR A 196 -1.28 -14.82 13.17
CA THR A 196 -2.54 -14.22 12.68
C THR A 196 -3.17 -13.26 13.69
N GLU A 197 -3.19 -13.63 14.97
CA GLU A 197 -3.77 -12.83 16.05
C GLU A 197 -2.99 -11.55 16.39
N LYS A 198 -1.79 -11.37 15.81
CA LYS A 198 -0.92 -10.20 15.98
C LYS A 198 -0.75 -9.40 14.70
N LEU A 199 -1.42 -9.80 13.61
CA LEU A 199 -1.41 -9.02 12.38
C LEU A 199 -2.04 -7.66 12.64
N LYS A 200 -1.45 -6.65 12.01
CA LYS A 200 -1.93 -5.27 12.05
C LYS A 200 -2.07 -4.79 10.63
N THR A 201 -3.28 -4.42 10.26
CA THR A 201 -3.60 -3.87 8.95
C THR A 201 -4.33 -2.57 9.15
N THR A 202 -3.86 -1.48 8.54
CA THR A 202 -4.67 -0.26 8.49
C THR A 202 -5.61 -0.38 7.31
N LEU A 203 -6.91 -0.39 7.59
CA LEU A 203 -7.98 -0.42 6.60
C LEU A 203 -8.42 1.01 6.32
N ARG A 204 -8.62 1.33 5.06
CA ARG A 204 -9.00 2.67 4.62
C ARG A 204 -10.05 2.61 3.52
N ILE A 205 -11.12 3.36 3.71
CA ILE A 205 -12.17 3.59 2.70
C ILE A 205 -12.12 5.04 2.23
N PHE A 206 -12.50 5.27 0.98
CA PHE A 206 -12.61 6.61 0.42
C PHE A 206 -13.95 7.23 0.81
N VAL A 207 -13.95 8.50 1.17
CA VAL A 207 -15.18 9.20 1.55
C VAL A 207 -15.25 10.59 0.94
N GLU A 208 -16.46 11.11 0.80
CA GLU A 208 -16.74 12.51 0.50
C GLU A 208 -17.56 13.11 1.64
N ARG A 209 -17.46 14.42 1.85
CA ARG A 209 -18.36 15.13 2.77
C ARG A 209 -19.77 15.12 2.17
N GLY A 210 -20.78 14.76 2.95
CA GLY A 210 -22.17 14.92 2.55
C GLY A 210 -22.42 16.38 2.15
N GLN A 211 -23.17 16.59 1.08
CA GLN A 211 -23.58 17.95 0.71
C GLN A 211 -24.37 18.54 1.88
N GLU A 212 -23.91 19.69 2.40
CA GLU A 212 -24.71 20.52 3.29
C GLU A 212 -26.04 20.77 2.59
N LYS A 213 -27.15 20.36 3.23
CA LYS A 213 -28.49 20.72 2.77
C LYS A 213 -28.78 22.18 3.08
#